data_AF-A0A1M6A529-F1
#
_entry.id   AF-A0A1M6A529-F1
#
_cell.length_a   1.000
_cell.length_b   1.000
_cell.length_c   1.000
_cell.angle_alpha   90.00
_cell.angle_beta   90.00
_cell.angle_gamma   90.00
#
_symmetry.space_group_name_H-M   'P 1'
#
loop_
_entity.id
_entity.type
_entity.pdbx_description
1 polymer ?
#
loop_
_entity_poly.entity_id
_entity_poly.type
_entity_poly.pdbx_seq_one_letter_code
_entity_poly.pdbx_strand_id
1 'polypeptide(L)'
;MLCNYEREFIKHNVLTSSEVAELIQTTRQRVSAIVKSGEIEPIKQTSQGMLFLRSDIEAYKKKKELGYISPLENSFNPIYDRSGNTHKSIEFFEKNIDKLDQIESIFIFFDEIDAAIGNFYTASDLLKIGELRYIETPHFIIKDINGQELWLGGCNCGYGGTGPHGSRKVLSILRDSKRLNSFNYSDEQIQEILYNRVVNIFIDSEGNTELIKRQSLVDESFVKRDFTARLYLFRHNLVLLQDTCSIWNKNDKYPLGVIEKYRAFIPNPQEIIVYPTIAQARDAGYIGLNRGYSDEEVYRLIIRDATGRELWLNPLITNEKPLYRQNNICELLNFCGFDFDIEDNNNSTTSKLLTWLNTTLRVVRPESQRPILIRKK
;
A
#
# COMPACT_ATOMS: atom_id res chain seq x y z
N MET A 1 -11.26 38.11 -27.72
CA MET A 1 -11.25 36.65 -27.97
C MET A 1 -10.91 35.84 -26.70
N LEU A 2 -11.18 36.36 -25.48
CA LEU A 2 -10.88 35.70 -24.19
C LEU A 2 -12.05 34.83 -23.65
N CYS A 3 -13.28 35.08 -24.11
CA CYS A 3 -14.50 34.47 -23.56
C CYS A 3 -14.72 33.00 -23.96
N ASN A 4 -14.07 32.51 -25.01
CA ASN A 4 -14.18 31.10 -25.40
C ASN A 4 -13.28 30.20 -24.54
N TYR A 5 -12.09 30.66 -24.18
CA TYR A 5 -11.16 29.87 -23.37
C TYR A 5 -11.73 29.62 -21.96
N GLU A 6 -12.28 30.64 -21.32
CA GLU A 6 -12.88 30.53 -19.97
C GLU A 6 -14.11 29.61 -19.98
N ARG A 7 -14.95 29.69 -21.02
CA ARG A 7 -16.11 28.81 -21.18
C ARG A 7 -15.71 27.36 -21.42
N GLU A 8 -14.72 27.13 -22.27
CA GLU A 8 -14.19 25.79 -22.51
C GLU A 8 -13.49 25.24 -21.27
N PHE A 9 -12.74 26.06 -20.52
CA PHE A 9 -12.12 25.66 -19.27
C PHE A 9 -13.16 25.22 -18.24
N ILE A 10 -14.24 26.00 -18.05
CA ILE A 10 -15.32 25.67 -17.10
C ILE A 10 -16.04 24.38 -17.53
N LYS A 11 -16.40 24.24 -18.81
CA LYS A 11 -17.05 23.02 -19.32
C LYS A 11 -16.23 21.75 -19.07
N HIS A 12 -14.91 21.83 -19.16
CA HIS A 12 -14.05 20.66 -19.01
C HIS A 12 -13.65 20.40 -17.55
N ASN A 13 -13.52 21.43 -16.72
CA ASN A 13 -12.93 21.32 -15.38
C ASN A 13 -13.94 21.44 -14.24
N VAL A 14 -15.19 21.83 -14.50
CA VAL A 14 -16.23 21.92 -13.48
C VAL A 14 -17.30 20.87 -13.76
N LEU A 15 -17.56 20.02 -12.76
CA LEU A 15 -18.50 18.91 -12.83
C LEU A 15 -19.72 19.18 -11.95
N THR A 16 -20.89 18.78 -12.43
CA THR A 16 -22.13 18.67 -11.65
C THR A 16 -22.15 17.37 -10.85
N SER A 17 -23.04 17.27 -9.85
CA SER A 17 -23.21 16.02 -9.08
C SER A 17 -23.54 14.80 -9.94
N SER A 18 -24.16 15.01 -11.11
CA SER A 18 -24.45 13.95 -12.09
C SER A 18 -23.19 13.44 -12.76
N GLU A 19 -22.37 14.35 -13.26
CA GLU A 19 -21.11 14.02 -13.95
C GLU A 19 -20.09 13.42 -12.98
N VAL A 20 -20.09 13.87 -11.73
CA VAL A 20 -19.30 13.24 -10.66
C VAL A 20 -19.76 11.80 -10.41
N ALA A 21 -21.07 11.58 -10.30
CA ALA A 21 -21.64 10.25 -10.08
C ALA A 21 -21.27 9.29 -11.22
N GLU A 22 -21.32 9.74 -12.48
CA GLU A 22 -20.88 8.97 -13.64
C GLU A 22 -19.36 8.70 -13.61
N LEU A 23 -18.54 9.72 -13.32
CA LEU A 23 -17.09 9.64 -13.36
C LEU A 23 -16.52 8.63 -12.33
N ILE A 24 -17.13 8.55 -11.16
CA ILE A 24 -16.74 7.63 -10.06
C ILE A 24 -17.65 6.41 -9.95
N GLN A 25 -18.52 6.17 -10.95
CA GLN A 25 -19.42 5.03 -11.07
C GLN A 25 -20.29 4.78 -9.83
N THR A 26 -20.99 5.82 -9.36
CA THR A 26 -21.85 5.77 -8.19
C THR A 26 -23.18 6.51 -8.40
N THR A 27 -24.03 6.60 -7.37
CA THR A 27 -25.31 7.33 -7.43
C THR A 27 -25.18 8.77 -6.91
N ARG A 28 -26.03 9.69 -7.38
CA ARG A 28 -26.06 11.10 -6.86
C ARG A 28 -26.31 11.20 -5.36
N GLN A 29 -27.07 10.26 -4.80
CA GLN A 29 -27.30 10.16 -3.35
C GLN A 29 -26.01 9.83 -2.61
N ARG A 30 -25.20 8.93 -3.16
CA ARG A 30 -23.89 8.56 -2.61
C ARG A 30 -22.88 9.68 -2.72
N VAL A 31 -22.87 10.45 -3.82
CA VAL A 31 -22.08 11.70 -3.94
C VAL A 31 -22.43 12.67 -2.80
N SER A 32 -23.71 12.84 -2.48
CA SER A 32 -24.14 13.70 -1.36
C SER A 32 -23.68 13.18 0.01
N ALA A 33 -23.61 11.87 0.18
CA ALA A 33 -23.06 11.26 1.39
C ALA A 33 -21.53 11.48 1.50
N ILE A 34 -20.79 11.36 0.39
CA ILE A 34 -19.33 11.61 0.33
C ILE A 34 -19.01 13.09 0.63
N VAL A 35 -19.87 14.01 0.20
CA VAL A 35 -19.75 15.44 0.58
C VAL A 35 -20.01 15.64 2.07
N LYS A 36 -21.03 14.98 2.62
CA LYS A 36 -21.32 15.04 4.06
C LYS A 36 -20.22 14.44 4.93
N SER A 37 -19.49 13.43 4.44
CA SER A 37 -18.33 12.85 5.12
C SER A 37 -17.06 13.71 4.98
N GLY A 38 -17.07 14.75 4.13
CA GLY A 38 -15.92 15.63 3.90
C GLY A 38 -14.83 15.00 3.01
N GLU A 39 -15.12 13.88 2.36
CA GLU A 39 -14.17 13.19 1.48
C GLU A 39 -13.96 13.92 0.14
N ILE A 40 -14.97 14.68 -0.31
CA ILE A 40 -14.89 15.62 -1.44
C ILE A 40 -15.61 16.92 -1.06
N GLU A 41 -15.09 18.06 -1.49
CA GLU A 41 -15.67 19.37 -1.19
C GLU A 41 -16.20 20.03 -2.48
N PRO A 42 -17.45 20.51 -2.50
CA PRO A 42 -17.97 21.25 -3.63
C PRO A 42 -17.39 22.67 -3.66
N ILE A 43 -16.96 23.14 -4.83
CA ILE A 43 -16.55 24.54 -5.01
C ILE A 43 -17.73 25.52 -4.89
N LYS A 44 -18.95 25.02 -5.09
CA LYS A 44 -20.17 25.79 -4.91
C LYS A 44 -21.35 24.89 -4.62
N GLN A 45 -22.13 25.24 -3.61
CA GLN A 45 -23.35 24.54 -3.23
C GLN A 45 -24.54 25.51 -3.23
N THR A 46 -25.64 25.10 -3.85
CA THR A 46 -26.90 25.84 -3.92
C THR A 46 -28.08 24.92 -3.65
N SER A 47 -29.30 25.46 -3.54
CA SER A 47 -30.52 24.65 -3.44
C SER A 47 -30.78 23.77 -4.67
N GLN A 48 -30.18 24.10 -5.82
CA GLN A 48 -30.36 23.36 -7.08
C GLN A 48 -29.26 22.33 -7.36
N GLY A 49 -28.19 22.28 -6.55
CA GLY A 49 -27.13 21.29 -6.71
C GLY A 49 -25.74 21.78 -6.28
N MET A 50 -24.76 20.91 -6.51
CA MET A 50 -23.34 21.12 -6.17
C MET A 50 -22.46 21.07 -7.42
N LEU A 51 -21.44 21.93 -7.44
CA LEU A 51 -20.39 21.95 -8.46
C LEU A 51 -19.05 21.53 -7.84
N PHE A 52 -18.26 20.79 -8.60
CA PHE A 52 -16.98 20.20 -8.18
C PHE A 52 -15.89 20.51 -9.21
N LEU A 53 -14.63 20.54 -8.77
CA LEU A 53 -13.51 20.53 -9.71
C LEU A 53 -13.22 19.11 -10.16
N ARG A 54 -13.02 18.92 -11.46
CA ARG A 54 -12.65 17.62 -12.05
C ARG A 54 -11.39 17.05 -11.41
N SER A 55 -10.38 17.89 -11.15
CA SER A 55 -9.12 17.48 -10.51
C SER A 55 -9.33 16.80 -9.17
N ASP A 56 -10.25 17.30 -8.35
CA ASP A 56 -10.48 16.82 -6.99
C ASP A 56 -11.22 15.48 -7.02
N ILE A 57 -12.13 15.33 -7.99
CA ILE A 57 -12.86 14.08 -8.21
C ILE A 57 -11.95 13.01 -8.82
N GLU A 58 -11.04 13.37 -9.73
CA GLU A 58 -10.03 12.46 -10.26
C GLU A 58 -9.02 12.05 -9.17
N ALA A 59 -8.63 12.97 -8.28
CA ALA A 59 -7.79 12.65 -7.12
C ALA A 59 -8.52 11.73 -6.13
N TYR A 60 -9.82 11.98 -5.88
CA TYR A 60 -10.66 11.12 -5.06
C TYR A 60 -10.87 9.74 -5.69
N LYS A 61 -11.14 9.68 -7.00
CA LYS A 61 -11.26 8.43 -7.75
C LYS A 61 -9.96 7.64 -7.67
N LYS A 62 -8.83 8.29 -7.92
CA LYS A 62 -7.51 7.68 -7.77
C LYS A 62 -7.23 7.23 -6.33
N LYS A 63 -7.70 7.97 -5.32
CA LYS A 63 -7.63 7.59 -3.90
C LYS A 63 -8.47 6.33 -3.61
N LYS A 64 -9.65 6.18 -4.22
CA LYS A 64 -10.49 4.98 -4.11
C LYS A 64 -9.96 3.80 -4.94
N GLU A 65 -9.47 4.04 -6.16
CA GLU A 65 -8.82 3.05 -7.03
C GLU A 65 -7.50 2.53 -6.44
N LEU A 66 -6.78 3.39 -5.70
CA LEU A 66 -5.59 3.03 -4.92
C LEU A 66 -5.92 2.57 -3.49
N GLY A 67 -7.20 2.36 -3.16
CA GLY A 67 -7.60 1.70 -1.91
C GLY A 67 -7.35 2.48 -0.62
N TYR A 68 -7.20 3.81 -0.63
CA TYR A 68 -7.09 4.57 0.62
C TYR A 68 -8.47 4.81 1.24
N ILE A 69 -8.99 3.77 1.87
CA ILE A 69 -10.09 3.84 2.84
C ILE A 69 -9.44 4.14 4.19
N SER A 70 -9.92 5.19 4.87
CA SER A 70 -9.50 5.50 6.25
C SER A 70 -9.68 4.24 7.13
N PRO A 71 -8.64 3.73 7.82
CA PRO A 71 -8.66 2.44 8.52
C PRO A 71 -9.58 2.34 9.76
N LEU A 72 -10.47 3.31 10.01
CA LEU A 72 -11.20 3.39 11.30
C LEU A 72 -12.71 3.56 11.24
N GLU A 73 -13.34 3.58 10.06
CA GLU A 73 -14.82 3.68 9.98
C GLU A 73 -15.52 2.55 9.27
N ASN A 74 -14.81 1.48 8.89
CA ASN A 74 -15.49 0.23 8.58
C ASN A 74 -15.43 -0.68 9.80
N SER A 75 -16.59 -0.89 10.41
CA SER A 75 -16.95 -2.05 11.24
C SER A 75 -16.86 -3.37 10.43
N PHE A 76 -15.84 -3.53 9.58
CA PHE A 76 -15.61 -4.72 8.78
C PHE A 76 -14.75 -5.68 9.56
N ASN A 77 -15.39 -6.68 10.17
CA ASN A 77 -14.70 -7.83 10.73
C ASN A 77 -14.78 -8.96 9.71
N PRO A 78 -13.72 -9.21 8.92
CA PRO A 78 -13.71 -10.34 8.00
C PRO A 78 -13.79 -11.65 8.77
N ILE A 79 -14.38 -12.67 8.14
CA ILE A 79 -14.36 -14.04 8.67
C ILE A 79 -12.98 -14.61 8.37
N TYR A 80 -12.06 -14.49 9.34
CA TYR A 80 -10.62 -14.62 9.09
C TYR A 80 -9.96 -15.81 9.79
N ASP A 81 -9.38 -16.72 9.00
CA ASP A 81 -8.43 -17.74 9.44
C ASP A 81 -7.00 -17.18 9.54
N ARG A 82 -6.51 -17.09 10.78
CA ARG A 82 -5.15 -16.64 11.13
C ARG A 82 -4.16 -17.79 11.33
N SER A 83 -4.53 -19.03 11.01
CA SER A 83 -3.67 -20.19 11.30
C SER A 83 -2.41 -20.28 10.44
N GLY A 84 -2.43 -19.66 9.24
CA GLY A 84 -1.36 -19.77 8.24
C GLY A 84 -1.15 -21.18 7.68
N ASN A 85 -2.01 -22.14 8.03
CA ASN A 85 -1.87 -23.54 7.64
C ASN A 85 -2.90 -23.90 6.57
N THR A 86 -2.44 -24.34 5.40
CA THR A 86 -3.31 -24.62 4.26
C THR A 86 -4.46 -25.58 4.56
N HIS A 87 -4.23 -26.67 5.29
CA HIS A 87 -5.29 -27.64 5.57
C HIS A 87 -6.35 -27.03 6.50
N LYS A 88 -5.91 -26.32 7.55
CA LYS A 88 -6.81 -25.59 8.45
C LYS A 88 -7.58 -24.48 7.72
N SER A 89 -6.94 -23.79 6.78
CA SER A 89 -7.60 -22.78 5.95
C SER A 89 -8.71 -23.37 5.08
N ILE A 90 -8.47 -24.53 4.46
CA ILE A 90 -9.50 -25.21 3.66
C ILE A 90 -10.67 -25.66 4.55
N GLU A 91 -10.39 -26.29 5.70
CA GLU A 91 -11.44 -26.67 6.65
C GLU A 91 -12.22 -25.46 7.18
N PHE A 92 -11.52 -24.34 7.43
CA PHE A 92 -12.14 -23.10 7.85
C PHE A 92 -13.02 -22.52 6.75
N PHE A 93 -12.56 -22.53 5.49
CA PHE A 93 -13.33 -22.13 4.33
C PHE A 93 -14.62 -22.95 4.21
N GLU A 94 -14.53 -24.28 4.23
CA GLU A 94 -15.70 -25.17 4.11
C GLU A 94 -16.75 -24.91 5.21
N LYS A 95 -16.32 -24.58 6.43
CA LYS A 95 -17.22 -24.28 7.55
C LYS A 95 -17.85 -22.89 7.50
N ASN A 96 -17.26 -21.95 6.76
CA ASN A 96 -17.64 -20.54 6.82
C ASN A 96 -18.13 -19.97 5.49
N ILE A 97 -17.91 -20.65 4.36
CA ILE A 97 -18.36 -20.20 3.06
C ILE A 97 -19.87 -19.97 3.03
N ASP A 98 -20.62 -20.72 3.85
CA ASP A 98 -22.06 -20.59 3.92
C ASP A 98 -22.57 -19.23 4.43
N LYS A 99 -21.68 -18.45 5.08
CA LYS A 99 -21.95 -17.14 5.64
C LYS A 99 -21.83 -15.99 4.63
N LEU A 100 -21.28 -16.25 3.45
CA LEU A 100 -21.21 -15.27 2.37
C LEU A 100 -22.48 -15.35 1.50
N ASP A 101 -22.83 -14.27 0.82
CA ASP A 101 -23.84 -14.28 -0.24
C ASP A 101 -23.21 -14.64 -1.60
N GLN A 102 -23.77 -14.13 -2.70
CA GLN A 102 -23.20 -14.29 -4.03
C GLN A 102 -21.82 -13.64 -4.08
N ILE A 103 -20.81 -14.41 -4.48
CA ILE A 103 -19.43 -13.95 -4.55
C ILE A 103 -19.28 -12.99 -5.74
N GLU A 104 -18.70 -11.81 -5.50
CA GLU A 104 -18.40 -10.81 -6.53
C GLU A 104 -16.93 -10.83 -6.95
N SER A 105 -16.03 -11.16 -6.01
CA SER A 105 -14.60 -11.10 -6.28
C SER A 105 -13.77 -11.99 -5.37
N ILE A 106 -12.62 -12.42 -5.88
CA ILE A 106 -11.63 -13.23 -5.18
C ILE A 106 -10.25 -12.60 -5.40
N PHE A 107 -9.47 -12.46 -4.34
CA PHE A 107 -8.12 -11.93 -4.39
C PHE A 107 -7.15 -12.93 -3.77
N ILE A 108 -6.06 -13.22 -4.46
CA ILE A 108 -5.05 -14.19 -4.01
C ILE A 108 -3.67 -13.56 -4.17
N PHE A 109 -2.95 -13.45 -3.07
CA PHE A 109 -1.66 -12.78 -2.97
C PHE A 109 -0.59 -13.73 -2.46
N PHE A 110 0.59 -13.67 -3.08
CA PHE A 110 1.78 -14.30 -2.55
C PHE A 110 2.41 -13.44 -1.45
N ASP A 111 2.56 -12.14 -1.70
CA ASP A 111 3.19 -11.20 -0.77
C ASP A 111 2.14 -10.42 0.05
N GLU A 112 2.36 -10.34 1.36
CA GLU A 112 1.53 -9.57 2.31
C GLU A 112 1.40 -8.09 1.93
N ILE A 113 2.42 -7.54 1.26
CA ILE A 113 2.46 -6.15 0.82
C ILE A 113 1.44 -5.87 -0.27
N ASP A 114 1.22 -6.81 -1.20
CA ASP A 114 0.20 -6.65 -2.23
C ASP A 114 -1.21 -6.66 -1.62
N ALA A 115 -1.44 -7.54 -0.64
CA ALA A 115 -2.69 -7.59 0.11
C ALA A 115 -2.93 -6.28 0.88
N ALA A 116 -1.92 -5.79 1.59
CA ALA A 116 -2.01 -4.55 2.35
C ALA A 116 -2.26 -3.32 1.46
N ILE A 117 -1.60 -3.22 0.30
CA ILE A 117 -1.87 -2.16 -0.69
C ILE A 117 -3.31 -2.24 -1.21
N GLY A 118 -3.84 -3.46 -1.36
CA GLY A 118 -5.26 -3.70 -1.67
C GLY A 118 -6.22 -3.41 -0.51
N ASN A 119 -5.73 -2.90 0.62
CA ASN A 119 -6.47 -2.64 1.85
C ASN A 119 -7.06 -3.89 2.52
N PHE A 120 -6.45 -5.06 2.27
CA PHE A 120 -6.75 -6.31 2.96
C PHE A 120 -5.82 -6.49 4.15
N TYR A 121 -6.17 -5.86 5.27
CA TYR A 121 -5.47 -6.05 6.53
C TYR A 121 -6.36 -5.74 7.73
N THR A 122 -6.02 -6.33 8.88
CA THR A 122 -6.57 -5.94 10.18
C THR A 122 -5.47 -5.42 11.09
N ALA A 123 -5.74 -4.33 11.80
CA ALA A 123 -4.82 -3.83 12.83
C ALA A 123 -4.93 -4.69 14.09
N SER A 124 -3.78 -5.06 14.65
CA SER A 124 -3.69 -5.77 15.92
C SER A 124 -3.19 -4.82 17.01
N ASP A 125 -3.99 -4.66 18.07
CA ASP A 125 -3.57 -3.91 19.26
C ASP A 125 -2.64 -4.75 20.18
N LEU A 126 -2.44 -6.04 19.89
CA LEU A 126 -1.56 -6.92 20.67
C LEU A 126 -0.08 -6.48 20.61
N LEU A 127 0.33 -5.88 19.49
CA LEU A 127 1.68 -5.38 19.25
C LEU A 127 1.61 -3.90 18.88
N LYS A 128 1.28 -3.07 19.86
CA LYS A 128 1.18 -1.61 19.73
C LYS A 128 2.32 -0.92 20.48
N ILE A 129 3.04 -0.05 19.80
CA ILE A 129 4.09 0.82 20.36
C ILE A 129 3.72 2.27 20.03
N GLY A 130 3.29 3.03 21.04
CA GLY A 130 2.74 4.37 20.78
C GLY A 130 1.57 4.30 19.80
N GLU A 131 1.73 4.89 18.61
CA GLU A 131 0.73 4.86 17.52
C GLU A 131 1.02 3.81 16.44
N LEU A 132 2.15 3.12 16.52
CA LEU A 132 2.53 2.04 15.60
C LEU A 132 1.79 0.75 16.02
N ARG A 133 1.07 0.13 15.10
CA ARG A 133 0.31 -1.11 15.31
C ARG A 133 0.70 -2.14 14.27
N TYR A 134 0.95 -3.37 14.69
CA TYR A 134 1.13 -4.48 13.76
C TYR A 134 -0.14 -4.69 12.93
N ILE A 135 0.02 -5.08 11.67
CA ILE A 135 -1.10 -5.51 10.83
C ILE A 135 -0.98 -6.97 10.44
N GLU A 136 -2.13 -7.61 10.37
CA GLU A 136 -2.28 -8.97 9.84
C GLU A 136 -2.90 -8.89 8.46
N THR A 137 -2.31 -9.57 7.48
CA THR A 137 -2.78 -9.62 6.09
C THR A 137 -3.18 -11.04 5.71
N PRO A 138 -4.30 -11.25 5.01
CA PRO A 138 -4.64 -12.52 4.41
C PRO A 138 -3.87 -12.77 3.11
N HIS A 139 -3.86 -14.02 2.65
CA HIS A 139 -3.33 -14.38 1.34
C HIS A 139 -4.41 -14.75 0.33
N PHE A 140 -5.60 -15.14 0.80
CA PHE A 140 -6.76 -15.43 -0.05
C PHE A 140 -7.99 -14.76 0.55
N ILE A 141 -8.67 -13.95 -0.26
CA ILE A 141 -9.86 -13.18 0.12
C ILE A 141 -10.99 -13.59 -0.82
N ILE A 142 -12.15 -13.90 -0.27
CA ILE A 142 -13.41 -14.07 -1.00
C ILE A 142 -14.33 -12.97 -0.53
N LYS A 143 -14.91 -12.22 -1.47
CA LYS A 143 -15.81 -11.11 -1.19
C LYS A 143 -17.14 -11.30 -1.91
N ASP A 144 -18.23 -11.06 -1.19
CA ASP A 144 -19.58 -11.10 -1.75
C ASP A 144 -20.11 -9.72 -2.19
N ILE A 145 -21.26 -9.74 -2.86
CA ILE A 145 -21.97 -8.54 -3.36
C ILE A 145 -22.39 -7.55 -2.27
N ASN A 146 -22.47 -7.99 -1.01
CA ASN A 146 -22.81 -7.16 0.13
C ASN A 146 -21.55 -6.59 0.82
N GLY A 147 -20.39 -6.97 0.31
CA GLY A 147 -19.09 -6.56 0.79
C GLY A 147 -18.51 -7.48 1.83
N GLN A 148 -19.23 -8.49 2.37
CA GLN A 148 -18.73 -9.38 3.41
C GLN A 148 -17.55 -10.20 2.86
N GLU A 149 -16.51 -10.33 3.69
CA GLU A 149 -15.26 -10.98 3.29
C GLU A 149 -14.97 -12.20 4.16
N LEU A 150 -14.43 -13.26 3.52
CA LEU A 150 -13.83 -14.43 4.14
C LEU A 150 -12.35 -14.50 3.75
N TRP A 151 -11.50 -14.55 4.76
CA TRP A 151 -10.04 -14.44 4.61
C TRP A 151 -9.34 -15.72 5.05
N LEU A 152 -8.38 -16.18 4.26
CA LEU A 152 -7.56 -17.35 4.56
C LEU A 152 -6.07 -16.98 4.60
N GLY A 153 -5.39 -17.36 5.68
CA GLY A 153 -3.95 -17.16 5.83
C GLY A 153 -3.08 -18.25 5.20
N GLY A 154 -3.60 -19.47 5.00
CA GLY A 154 -2.83 -20.63 4.52
C GLY A 154 -2.94 -20.94 3.03
N CYS A 155 -3.69 -20.15 2.27
CA CYS A 155 -3.90 -20.29 0.84
C CYS A 155 -3.31 -19.07 0.12
N ASN A 156 -2.41 -19.24 -0.84
CA ASN A 156 -1.71 -18.16 -1.56
C ASN A 156 -1.50 -18.52 -3.05
N CYS A 157 -0.64 -17.82 -3.79
CA CYS A 157 -0.39 -18.04 -5.22
C CYS A 157 1.11 -17.93 -5.57
N GLY A 158 1.49 -18.03 -6.84
CA GLY A 158 2.82 -17.69 -7.34
C GLY A 158 3.93 -18.75 -7.24
N TYR A 159 3.63 -19.97 -6.79
CA TYR A 159 4.58 -21.10 -6.84
C TYR A 159 3.90 -22.49 -6.82
N GLY A 160 4.68 -23.56 -7.02
CA GLY A 160 4.21 -24.94 -7.01
C GLY A 160 4.34 -25.63 -5.64
N GLY A 161 3.53 -25.26 -4.64
CA GLY A 161 3.57 -25.91 -3.31
C GLY A 161 2.24 -25.93 -2.58
N THR A 162 2.24 -26.24 -1.27
CA THR A 162 1.01 -26.53 -0.53
C THR A 162 0.00 -25.38 -0.54
N GLY A 163 0.45 -24.14 -0.29
CA GLY A 163 -0.43 -22.96 -0.25
C GLY A 163 -1.21 -22.75 -1.55
N PRO A 164 -0.57 -22.70 -2.73
CA PRO A 164 -1.27 -22.53 -4.01
C PRO A 164 -2.14 -23.72 -4.41
N HIS A 165 -1.75 -24.94 -4.04
CA HIS A 165 -2.62 -26.11 -4.22
C HIS A 165 -3.88 -26.02 -3.34
N GLY A 166 -3.77 -25.44 -2.14
CA GLY A 166 -4.93 -25.13 -1.32
C GLY A 166 -5.86 -24.11 -1.98
N SER A 167 -5.30 -23.02 -2.53
CA SER A 167 -6.05 -22.02 -3.30
C SER A 167 -6.78 -22.64 -4.48
N ARG A 168 -6.13 -23.53 -5.24
CA ARG A 168 -6.76 -24.28 -6.33
C ARG A 168 -7.94 -25.10 -5.83
N LYS A 169 -7.79 -25.79 -4.70
CA LYS A 169 -8.86 -26.60 -4.12
C LYS A 169 -10.05 -25.74 -3.69
N VAL A 170 -9.81 -24.61 -3.04
CA VAL A 170 -10.88 -23.64 -2.69
C VAL A 170 -11.64 -23.19 -3.93
N LEU A 171 -10.94 -22.82 -5.00
CA LEU A 171 -11.58 -22.41 -6.26
C LEU A 171 -12.34 -23.54 -6.94
N SER A 172 -11.83 -24.78 -6.93
CA SER A 172 -12.56 -25.93 -7.46
C SER A 172 -13.87 -26.16 -6.68
N ILE A 173 -13.84 -26.06 -5.35
CA ILE A 173 -15.06 -26.17 -4.53
C ILE A 173 -16.04 -25.05 -4.86
N LEU A 174 -15.55 -23.81 -4.99
CA LEU A 174 -16.38 -22.67 -5.37
C LEU A 174 -17.04 -22.87 -6.74
N ARG A 175 -16.27 -23.31 -7.73
CA ARG A 175 -16.76 -23.61 -9.09
C ARG A 175 -17.92 -24.59 -9.10
N ASP A 176 -17.81 -25.64 -8.30
CA ASP A 176 -18.81 -26.69 -8.23
C ASP A 176 -20.01 -26.30 -7.34
N SER A 177 -19.96 -25.13 -6.70
CA SER A 177 -21.03 -24.62 -5.84
C SER A 177 -22.11 -23.85 -6.62
N LYS A 178 -23.36 -23.96 -6.17
CA LYS A 178 -24.51 -23.22 -6.75
C LYS A 178 -24.53 -21.72 -6.46
N ARG A 179 -23.58 -21.21 -5.64
CA ARG A 179 -23.55 -19.81 -5.15
C ARG A 179 -23.01 -18.83 -6.17
N LEU A 180 -22.31 -19.34 -7.15
CA LEU A 180 -21.91 -18.59 -8.32
C LEU A 180 -22.85 -19.04 -9.43
N ASN A 181 -23.67 -18.13 -9.98
CA ASN A 181 -24.32 -18.39 -11.25
C ASN A 181 -23.20 -18.75 -12.23
N SER A 182 -23.01 -20.04 -12.54
CA SER A 182 -21.95 -20.56 -13.41
C SER A 182 -20.60 -19.84 -13.28
N PHE A 183 -19.86 -20.05 -12.18
CA PHE A 183 -18.43 -19.67 -12.12
C PHE A 183 -17.67 -20.42 -13.19
N ASN A 184 -17.62 -19.87 -14.39
CA ASN A 184 -17.00 -20.51 -15.54
C ASN A 184 -15.51 -20.20 -15.54
N TYR A 185 -14.81 -20.78 -14.56
CA TYR A 185 -13.39 -20.64 -14.39
C TYR A 185 -12.71 -21.95 -14.78
N SER A 186 -11.97 -21.92 -15.88
CA SER A 186 -11.39 -23.11 -16.50
C SER A 186 -10.26 -23.69 -15.66
N ASP A 187 -9.94 -24.96 -15.86
CA ASP A 187 -8.80 -25.60 -15.18
C ASP A 187 -7.48 -24.91 -15.54
N GLU A 188 -7.35 -24.36 -16.75
CA GLU A 188 -6.20 -23.55 -17.16
C GLU A 188 -6.14 -22.25 -16.34
N GLN A 189 -7.26 -21.54 -16.15
CA GLN A 189 -7.30 -20.33 -15.33
C GLN A 189 -7.00 -20.62 -13.85
N ILE A 190 -7.37 -21.80 -13.33
CA ILE A 190 -6.98 -22.26 -11.99
C ILE A 190 -5.46 -22.49 -11.90
N GLN A 191 -4.83 -23.00 -12.96
CA GLN A 191 -3.39 -23.24 -12.98
C GLN A 191 -2.57 -21.95 -12.98
N GLU A 192 -3.11 -20.83 -13.49
CA GLU A 192 -2.44 -19.52 -13.47
C GLU A 192 -2.02 -19.06 -12.08
N ILE A 193 -2.70 -19.54 -11.03
CA ILE A 193 -2.41 -19.25 -9.62
C ILE A 193 -1.03 -19.77 -9.22
N LEU A 194 -0.48 -20.77 -9.91
CA LEU A 194 0.85 -21.30 -9.61
C LEU A 194 1.98 -20.40 -10.15
N TYR A 195 1.68 -19.48 -11.07
CA TYR A 195 2.69 -18.73 -11.83
C TYR A 195 2.65 -17.21 -11.58
N ASN A 196 1.54 -16.71 -11.06
CA ASN A 196 1.35 -15.29 -10.81
C ASN A 196 1.27 -15.03 -9.29
N ARG A 197 2.04 -14.05 -8.81
CA ARG A 197 2.11 -13.68 -7.40
C ARG A 197 0.94 -12.82 -6.92
N VAL A 198 0.14 -12.30 -7.85
CA VAL A 198 -1.14 -11.64 -7.58
C VAL A 198 -2.15 -12.12 -8.60
N VAL A 199 -3.28 -12.62 -8.10
CA VAL A 199 -4.40 -13.10 -8.91
C VAL A 199 -5.69 -12.54 -8.35
N ASN A 200 -6.39 -11.76 -9.16
CA ASN A 200 -7.71 -11.21 -8.83
C ASN A 200 -8.72 -11.76 -9.83
N ILE A 201 -9.85 -12.22 -9.33
CA ILE A 201 -10.96 -12.75 -10.12
C ILE A 201 -12.18 -11.90 -9.81
N PHE A 202 -12.78 -11.31 -10.83
CA PHE A 202 -14.04 -10.58 -10.72
C PHE A 202 -15.14 -11.37 -11.42
N ILE A 203 -16.32 -11.39 -10.82
CA ILE A 203 -17.46 -12.17 -11.28
C ILE A 203 -18.62 -11.20 -11.51
N ASP A 204 -19.13 -11.15 -12.74
CA ASP A 204 -20.29 -10.31 -13.05
C ASP A 204 -21.62 -10.97 -12.65
N SER A 205 -22.73 -10.25 -12.84
CA SER A 205 -24.07 -10.76 -12.52
C SER A 205 -24.50 -11.98 -13.35
N GLU A 206 -23.89 -12.18 -14.52
CA GLU A 206 -24.16 -13.29 -15.44
C GLU A 206 -23.24 -14.50 -15.17
N GLY A 207 -22.25 -14.36 -14.29
CA GLY A 207 -21.29 -15.41 -13.95
C GLY A 207 -19.99 -15.38 -14.75
N ASN A 208 -19.84 -14.43 -15.67
CA ASN A 208 -18.60 -14.31 -16.44
C ASN A 208 -17.47 -13.86 -15.51
N THR A 209 -16.28 -14.41 -15.76
CA THR A 209 -15.11 -14.14 -14.94
C THR A 209 -14.10 -13.28 -15.68
N GLU A 210 -13.63 -12.22 -15.03
CA GLU A 210 -12.47 -11.45 -15.45
C GLU A 210 -11.28 -11.79 -14.55
N LEU A 211 -10.17 -12.21 -15.16
CA LEU A 211 -8.95 -12.57 -14.47
C LEU A 211 -7.89 -11.48 -14.66
N ILE A 212 -7.52 -10.83 -13.56
CA ILE A 212 -6.37 -9.92 -13.52
C ILE A 212 -5.23 -10.63 -12.81
N LYS A 213 -4.12 -10.80 -13.53
CA LYS A 213 -2.91 -11.46 -13.03
C LYS A 213 -1.69 -10.58 -13.21
N ARG A 214 -0.82 -10.57 -12.21
CA ARG A 214 0.47 -9.86 -12.27
C ARG A 214 1.49 -10.48 -11.33
N GLN A 215 2.74 -10.07 -11.51
CA GLN A 215 3.77 -10.31 -10.50
C GLN A 215 3.59 -9.35 -9.31
N SER A 216 4.20 -9.71 -8.18
CA SER A 216 4.20 -8.90 -6.97
C SER A 216 4.86 -7.55 -7.23
N LEU A 217 4.37 -6.51 -6.56
CA LEU A 217 5.02 -5.21 -6.58
C LEU A 217 6.40 -5.24 -5.91
N VAL A 218 6.62 -6.22 -5.03
CA VAL A 218 7.88 -6.43 -4.33
C VAL A 218 8.58 -7.63 -4.96
N ASP A 219 9.52 -7.35 -5.85
CA ASP A 219 10.22 -8.40 -6.58
C ASP A 219 11.27 -9.08 -5.68
N GLU A 220 10.94 -10.27 -5.16
CA GLU A 220 11.89 -11.09 -4.40
C GLU A 220 12.96 -11.76 -5.27
N SER A 221 12.81 -11.77 -6.60
CA SER A 221 13.71 -12.53 -7.49
C SER A 221 15.06 -11.85 -7.72
N PHE A 222 15.18 -10.54 -7.42
CA PHE A 222 16.38 -9.75 -7.72
C PHE A 222 17.16 -9.21 -6.52
N VAL A 223 16.63 -9.31 -5.30
CA VAL A 223 17.26 -8.68 -4.13
C VAL A 223 17.67 -9.72 -3.09
N LYS A 224 18.91 -9.67 -2.61
CA LYS A 224 19.44 -10.56 -1.56
C LYS A 224 18.41 -10.69 -0.43
N ARG A 225 18.20 -11.92 0.05
CA ARG A 225 17.30 -12.27 1.18
C ARG A 225 17.57 -11.47 2.46
N ASP A 226 18.70 -10.77 2.52
CA ASP A 226 19.17 -10.01 3.66
C ASP A 226 18.38 -8.72 3.92
N PHE A 227 17.68 -8.16 2.92
CA PHE A 227 16.89 -6.93 3.08
C PHE A 227 15.42 -7.24 3.34
N THR A 228 14.97 -6.98 4.56
CA THR A 228 13.59 -7.25 4.99
C THR A 228 12.98 -6.02 5.64
N ALA A 229 11.68 -5.85 5.44
CA ALA A 229 10.86 -4.87 6.12
C ALA A 229 9.53 -5.53 6.52
N ARG A 230 8.87 -4.96 7.52
CA ARG A 230 7.60 -5.45 8.05
C ARG A 230 6.52 -4.39 7.97
N LEU A 231 5.28 -4.81 7.77
CA LEU A 231 4.14 -3.91 7.66
C LEU A 231 3.56 -3.55 9.03
N TYR A 232 3.22 -2.28 9.16
CA TYR A 232 2.53 -1.72 10.31
C TYR A 232 1.53 -0.64 9.86
N LEU A 233 0.68 -0.21 10.78
CA LEU A 233 -0.07 1.03 10.71
C LEU A 233 0.53 2.05 11.67
N PHE A 234 0.76 3.27 11.20
CA PHE A 234 1.14 4.41 12.03
C PHE A 234 0.28 5.61 11.65
N ARG A 235 -0.47 6.17 12.61
CA ARG A 235 -1.34 7.34 12.35
C ARG A 235 -2.22 7.17 11.10
N HIS A 236 -2.79 5.98 10.93
CA HIS A 236 -3.64 5.59 9.80
C HIS A 236 -2.91 5.36 8.46
N ASN A 237 -1.59 5.43 8.44
CA ASN A 237 -0.78 5.17 7.26
C ASN A 237 -0.18 3.77 7.32
N LEU A 238 -0.19 3.06 6.18
CA LEU A 238 0.62 1.85 6.02
C LEU A 238 2.10 2.22 6.03
N VAL A 239 2.86 1.48 6.83
CA VAL A 239 4.29 1.69 7.03
C VAL A 239 5.05 0.40 6.77
N LEU A 240 6.10 0.47 5.96
CA LEU A 240 7.14 -0.55 5.92
C LEU A 240 8.29 -0.15 6.85
N LEU A 241 8.49 -0.96 7.88
CA LEU A 241 9.52 -0.80 8.89
C LEU A 241 10.70 -1.70 8.53
N GLN A 242 11.88 -1.13 8.23
CA GLN A 242 13.10 -1.90 8.01
C GLN A 242 13.37 -2.84 9.21
N ASP A 243 13.54 -4.14 8.95
CA ASP A 243 13.93 -5.11 9.99
C ASP A 243 15.43 -4.94 10.28
N THR A 244 15.83 -4.96 11.54
CA THR A 244 17.24 -5.13 11.90
C THR A 244 17.59 -6.59 11.82
N CYS A 245 17.88 -7.09 10.62
CA CYS A 245 18.41 -8.43 10.53
C CYS A 245 19.76 -8.49 11.26
N SER A 246 19.82 -9.43 12.19
CA SER A 246 20.77 -9.53 13.28
C SER A 246 22.17 -9.97 12.80
N ILE A 247 23.19 -9.22 13.24
CA ILE A 247 24.50 -9.71 13.74
C ILE A 247 25.72 -9.81 12.78
N TRP A 248 25.65 -9.86 11.43
CA TRP A 248 26.87 -10.23 10.66
C TRP A 248 27.30 -9.40 9.45
N ASN A 249 26.75 -8.22 9.19
CA ASN A 249 27.36 -7.31 8.20
C ASN A 249 26.99 -5.85 8.47
N LYS A 250 27.88 -5.16 9.19
CA LYS A 250 27.90 -3.68 9.26
C LYS A 250 28.38 -3.04 7.94
N ASN A 251 28.53 -3.81 6.87
CA ASN A 251 28.99 -3.32 5.57
C ASN A 251 27.82 -2.61 4.84
N ASP A 252 27.69 -1.32 5.13
CA ASP A 252 27.50 -0.15 4.24
C ASP A 252 26.38 -0.11 3.17
N LYS A 253 25.56 -1.15 2.95
CA LYS A 253 24.55 -1.14 1.85
C LYS A 253 23.12 -1.54 2.25
N TYR A 254 22.81 -1.56 3.55
CA TYR A 254 21.52 -2.07 4.05
C TYR A 254 20.30 -1.21 3.68
N PRO A 255 20.31 0.12 3.89
CA PRO A 255 19.15 0.96 3.54
C PRO A 255 18.89 1.02 2.02
N LEU A 256 19.94 0.99 1.19
CA LEU A 256 19.80 1.01 -0.28
C LEU A 256 19.09 -0.24 -0.80
N GLY A 257 19.46 -1.42 -0.30
CA GLY A 257 18.82 -2.68 -0.68
C GLY A 257 17.34 -2.73 -0.28
N VAL A 258 16.99 -2.16 0.88
CA VAL A 258 15.60 -2.01 1.32
C VAL A 258 14.83 -1.09 0.38
N ILE A 259 15.38 0.08 0.01
CA ILE A 259 14.70 0.97 -0.94
C ILE A 259 14.54 0.31 -2.30
N GLU A 260 15.58 -0.33 -2.85
CA GLU A 260 15.47 -0.99 -4.16
C GLU A 260 14.38 -2.08 -4.17
N LYS A 261 14.28 -2.85 -3.08
CA LYS A 261 13.26 -3.88 -2.92
C LYS A 261 11.86 -3.31 -2.76
N TYR A 262 11.71 -2.24 -1.98
CA TYR A 262 10.39 -1.76 -1.55
C TYR A 262 9.95 -0.43 -2.17
N ARG A 263 10.69 0.15 -3.14
CA ARG A 263 10.30 1.42 -3.78
C ARG A 263 8.92 1.39 -4.44
N ALA A 264 8.46 0.23 -4.90
CA ALA A 264 7.13 0.07 -5.49
C ALA A 264 6.00 0.26 -4.44
N PHE A 265 6.30 0.05 -3.16
CA PHE A 265 5.40 0.39 -2.05
C PHE A 265 5.27 1.91 -1.85
N ILE A 266 6.28 2.70 -2.25
CA ILE A 266 6.30 4.18 -2.21
C ILE A 266 6.49 4.71 -3.64
N PRO A 267 5.52 4.52 -4.57
CA PRO A 267 5.71 4.79 -5.99
C PRO A 267 5.90 6.27 -6.34
N ASN A 268 5.46 7.21 -5.49
CA ASN A 268 5.58 8.65 -5.74
C ASN A 268 5.97 9.42 -4.47
N PRO A 269 7.24 9.34 -4.02
CA PRO A 269 7.72 10.05 -2.85
C PRO A 269 7.40 11.55 -2.91
N GLN A 270 6.80 12.08 -1.85
CA GLN A 270 6.49 13.50 -1.70
C GLN A 270 7.31 14.16 -0.61
N GLU A 271 7.67 13.40 0.42
CA GLU A 271 8.33 13.92 1.60
C GLU A 271 9.43 12.97 2.07
N ILE A 272 10.60 13.53 2.35
CA ILE A 272 11.68 12.82 3.05
C ILE A 272 11.97 13.59 4.34
N ILE A 273 11.90 12.88 5.46
CA ILE A 273 12.13 13.43 6.79
C ILE A 273 13.38 12.79 7.34
N VAL A 274 14.37 13.60 7.71
CA VAL A 274 15.61 13.12 8.35
C VAL A 274 15.75 13.74 9.72
N TYR A 275 15.83 12.90 10.74
CA TYR A 275 15.98 13.28 12.13
C TYR A 275 17.47 13.37 12.52
N PRO A 276 17.98 14.57 12.85
CA PRO A 276 19.37 14.77 13.26
C PRO A 276 19.79 14.01 14.51
N THR A 277 18.85 13.61 15.38
CA THR A 277 19.14 12.89 16.62
C THR A 277 18.13 11.76 16.85
N ILE A 278 18.56 10.74 17.62
CA ILE A 278 17.68 9.65 18.09
C ILE A 278 16.53 10.21 18.94
N ALA A 279 16.82 11.18 19.82
CA ALA A 279 15.80 11.79 20.68
C ALA A 279 14.67 12.42 19.87
N GLN A 280 14.99 13.21 18.83
CA GLN A 280 13.96 13.84 17.99
C GLN A 280 13.09 12.82 17.23
N ALA A 281 13.69 11.74 16.71
CA ALA A 281 12.94 10.68 16.04
C ALA A 281 12.01 9.94 17.03
N ARG A 282 12.52 9.65 18.23
CA ARG A 282 11.75 9.02 19.32
C ARG A 282 10.58 9.89 19.74
N ASP A 283 10.82 11.18 20.03
CA ASP A 283 9.78 12.13 20.46
C ASP A 283 8.69 12.31 19.40
N ALA A 284 9.05 12.15 18.11
CA ALA A 284 8.11 12.18 17.00
C ALA A 284 7.31 10.87 16.81
N GLY A 285 7.66 9.80 17.55
CA GLY A 285 6.99 8.50 17.55
C GLY A 285 7.54 7.49 16.53
N TYR A 286 8.68 7.75 15.91
CA TYR A 286 9.31 6.86 14.91
C TYR A 286 10.10 5.73 15.57
N ILE A 287 9.40 4.90 16.34
CA ILE A 287 9.96 3.79 17.12
C ILE A 287 9.35 2.44 16.73
N GLY A 288 10.15 1.37 16.80
CA GLY A 288 9.76 -0.01 16.50
C GLY A 288 10.33 -1.02 17.51
N LEU A 289 9.92 -2.29 17.40
CA LEU A 289 10.50 -3.40 18.19
C LEU A 289 11.53 -4.16 17.36
N ASN A 290 12.72 -4.35 17.93
CA ASN A 290 13.75 -5.21 17.36
C ASN A 290 13.40 -6.70 17.58
N ARG A 291 13.65 -7.57 16.59
CA ARG A 291 13.47 -9.03 16.75
C ARG A 291 14.42 -9.57 17.82
N GLY A 292 13.85 -10.03 18.93
CA GLY A 292 14.57 -10.80 19.95
C GLY A 292 15.23 -9.98 21.06
N TYR A 293 15.06 -8.66 21.05
CA TYR A 293 15.54 -7.77 22.11
C TYR A 293 14.38 -6.94 22.65
N SER A 294 14.40 -6.64 23.94
CA SER A 294 13.48 -5.70 24.60
C SER A 294 13.74 -4.23 24.23
N ASP A 295 14.69 -3.98 23.33
CA ASP A 295 15.17 -2.64 23.03
C ASP A 295 14.38 -2.02 21.89
N GLU A 296 13.95 -0.77 22.11
CA GLU A 296 13.33 0.07 21.10
C GLU A 296 14.31 0.38 19.97
N GLU A 297 13.86 0.20 18.74
CA GLU A 297 14.57 0.70 17.57
C GLU A 297 13.99 2.07 17.17
N VAL A 298 14.86 3.00 16.79
CA VAL A 298 14.47 4.37 16.41
C VAL A 298 14.83 4.63 14.96
N TYR A 299 13.83 4.97 14.15
CA TYR A 299 13.97 5.20 12.71
C TYR A 299 14.16 6.68 12.43
N ARG A 300 15.25 7.03 11.74
CA ARG A 300 15.68 8.41 11.57
C ARG A 300 15.49 8.96 10.17
N LEU A 301 15.15 8.10 9.21
CA LEU A 301 14.86 8.47 7.82
C LEU A 301 13.50 7.93 7.44
N ILE A 302 12.57 8.82 7.13
CA ILE A 302 11.18 8.51 6.76
C ILE A 302 10.95 9.02 5.35
N ILE A 303 10.48 8.14 4.47
CA ILE A 303 10.06 8.51 3.11
C ILE A 303 8.55 8.31 3.03
N ARG A 304 7.81 9.37 2.69
CA ARG A 304 6.34 9.35 2.55
C ARG A 304 5.94 9.65 1.11
N ASP A 305 4.96 8.92 0.59
CA ASP A 305 4.37 9.17 -0.72
C ASP A 305 3.05 9.96 -0.66
N ALA A 306 2.48 10.27 -1.83
CA ALA A 306 1.24 11.01 -1.95
C ALA A 306 0.01 10.24 -1.45
N THR A 307 0.11 8.92 -1.28
CA THR A 307 -0.96 8.09 -0.71
C THR A 307 -0.84 7.98 0.80
N GLY A 308 0.14 8.64 1.43
CA GLY A 308 0.38 8.56 2.86
C GLY A 308 1.22 7.36 3.31
N ARG A 309 1.60 6.43 2.41
CA ARG A 309 2.44 5.28 2.77
C ARG A 309 3.82 5.77 3.21
N GLU A 310 4.41 5.08 4.18
CA GLU A 310 5.73 5.44 4.72
C GLU A 310 6.72 4.28 4.66
N LEU A 311 7.97 4.57 4.31
CA LEU A 311 9.10 3.66 4.47
C LEU A 311 10.01 4.22 5.56
N TRP A 312 10.21 3.43 6.61
CA TRP A 312 11.00 3.80 7.79
C TRP A 312 12.34 3.07 7.75
N LEU A 313 13.41 3.86 7.70
CA LEU A 313 14.77 3.38 7.57
C LEU A 313 15.61 3.80 8.77
N ASN A 314 16.57 2.95 9.12
CA ASN A 314 17.52 3.21 10.20
C ASN A 314 18.95 3.37 9.64
N PRO A 315 19.25 4.52 9.01
CA PRO A 315 20.59 4.79 8.48
C PRO A 315 21.61 5.03 9.60
N LEU A 316 22.87 4.69 9.34
CA LEU A 316 24.01 4.99 10.22
C LEU A 316 24.37 6.48 10.15
N ILE A 317 23.60 7.32 10.85
CA ILE A 317 23.86 8.75 10.96
C ILE A 317 24.68 9.04 12.23
N THR A 318 25.93 9.47 12.07
CA THR A 318 26.80 9.88 13.17
C THR A 318 26.61 11.37 13.51
N ASN A 319 26.79 11.73 14.79
CA ASN A 319 26.59 13.10 15.29
C ASN A 319 27.74 14.06 14.93
N GLU A 320 28.84 13.55 14.36
CA GLU A 320 30.06 14.32 14.09
C GLU A 320 29.96 15.17 12.82
N LYS A 321 29.05 14.81 11.90
CA LYS A 321 28.82 15.54 10.66
C LYS A 321 27.53 16.36 10.79
N PRO A 322 27.57 17.69 10.61
CA PRO A 322 26.37 18.50 10.66
C PRO A 322 25.44 18.20 9.48
N LEU A 323 24.23 17.72 9.78
CA LEU A 323 23.19 17.38 8.82
C LEU A 323 22.60 18.61 8.08
N TYR A 324 22.88 19.82 8.55
CA TYR A 324 22.37 21.07 8.00
C TYR A 324 23.22 21.69 6.87
N ARG A 325 24.34 21.07 6.49
CA ARG A 325 25.25 21.55 5.43
C ARG A 325 24.96 20.96 4.04
N GLN A 326 23.96 20.10 3.93
CA GLN A 326 23.64 19.30 2.77
C GLN A 326 22.71 20.10 1.85
N ASN A 327 23.07 20.23 0.59
CA ASN A 327 22.45 21.13 -0.37
C ASN A 327 21.46 20.43 -1.30
N ASN A 328 21.54 19.10 -1.43
CA ASN A 328 20.68 18.30 -2.28
C ASN A 328 20.41 16.91 -1.69
N ILE A 329 19.48 16.18 -2.32
CA ILE A 329 19.03 14.86 -1.87
C ILE A 329 20.15 13.82 -1.93
N CYS A 330 21.04 13.90 -2.93
CA CYS A 330 22.18 12.99 -3.05
C CYS A 330 23.14 13.17 -1.87
N GLU A 331 23.47 14.42 -1.50
CA GLU A 331 24.31 14.71 -0.32
C GLU A 331 23.65 14.25 0.99
N LEU A 332 22.33 14.40 1.10
CA LEU A 332 21.59 13.95 2.27
C LEU A 332 21.54 12.41 2.37
N LEU A 333 21.34 11.73 1.25
CA LEU A 333 21.33 10.28 1.22
C LEU A 333 22.76 9.73 1.41
N ASN A 334 23.80 10.31 0.80
CA ASN A 334 25.19 10.01 1.14
C ASN A 334 25.44 10.15 2.65
N PHE A 335 24.90 11.20 3.26
CA PHE A 335 24.98 11.39 4.71
C PHE A 335 24.22 10.32 5.51
N CYS A 336 23.10 9.83 4.99
CA CYS A 336 22.36 8.70 5.57
C CYS A 336 23.00 7.33 5.25
N GLY A 337 24.26 7.30 4.80
CA GLY A 337 24.99 6.06 4.54
C GLY A 337 24.59 5.35 3.24
N PHE A 338 23.97 6.06 2.30
CA PHE A 338 23.77 5.55 0.94
C PHE A 338 24.99 5.92 0.11
N ASP A 339 25.94 5.00 -0.04
CA ASP A 339 27.13 5.23 -0.86
C ASP A 339 26.76 5.25 -2.35
N PHE A 340 26.67 6.45 -2.93
CA PHE A 340 26.50 6.60 -4.36
C PHE A 340 27.87 6.70 -5.02
N ASP A 341 28.31 5.63 -5.68
CA ASP A 341 29.42 5.70 -6.62
C ASP A 341 29.01 6.58 -7.81
N ILE A 342 29.32 7.89 -7.72
CA ILE A 342 29.03 8.90 -8.76
C ILE A 342 29.83 8.62 -10.04
N GLU A 343 30.91 7.84 -9.96
CA GLU A 343 31.79 7.54 -11.09
C GLU A 343 31.28 6.44 -12.03
N ASP A 344 30.26 5.67 -11.63
CA ASP A 344 29.77 4.52 -12.42
C ASP A 344 28.68 4.95 -13.42
N ASN A 345 29.13 5.68 -14.44
CA ASN A 345 28.34 6.67 -15.15
C ASN A 345 27.50 6.15 -16.33
N ASN A 346 27.16 4.85 -16.44
CA ASN A 346 26.39 4.38 -17.60
C ASN A 346 25.37 3.24 -17.41
N ASN A 347 25.08 2.73 -16.20
CA ASN A 347 23.91 1.84 -16.01
C ASN A 347 23.51 1.54 -14.54
N SER A 348 23.93 2.34 -13.56
CA SER A 348 23.84 1.93 -12.15
C SER A 348 22.47 2.22 -11.50
N THR A 349 22.05 1.32 -10.64
CA THR A 349 20.88 1.37 -9.73
C THR A 349 20.61 2.76 -9.12
N THR A 350 21.68 3.49 -8.82
CA THR A 350 21.69 4.88 -8.37
C THR A 350 20.89 5.84 -9.25
N SER A 351 21.01 5.76 -10.57
CA SER A 351 20.31 6.66 -11.50
C SER A 351 18.79 6.42 -11.48
N LYS A 352 18.37 5.16 -11.37
CA LYS A 352 16.95 4.78 -11.24
C LYS A 352 16.37 5.26 -9.91
N LEU A 353 17.14 5.15 -8.82
CA LEU A 353 16.75 5.66 -7.50
C LEU A 353 16.59 7.19 -7.50
N LEU A 354 17.56 7.93 -8.04
CA LEU A 354 17.49 9.38 -8.13
C LEU A 354 16.34 9.85 -9.02
N THR A 355 16.06 9.12 -10.10
CA THR A 355 14.89 9.34 -10.96
C THR A 355 13.58 9.08 -10.22
N TRP A 356 13.50 7.98 -9.45
CA TRP A 356 12.34 7.65 -8.61
C TRP A 356 12.07 8.71 -7.53
N LEU A 357 13.12 9.23 -6.90
CA LEU A 357 13.03 10.35 -5.97
C LEU A 357 12.64 11.68 -6.64
N ASN A 358 12.70 11.75 -7.97
CA ASN A 358 12.16 12.82 -8.82
C ASN A 358 12.66 14.21 -8.41
N THR A 359 13.79 14.63 -8.99
CA THR A 359 14.66 15.81 -8.76
C THR A 359 14.03 17.22 -8.65
N THR A 360 12.73 17.35 -8.37
CA THR A 360 12.04 18.61 -8.03
C THR A 360 11.78 18.80 -6.54
N LEU A 361 12.17 17.83 -5.71
CA LEU A 361 12.18 17.89 -4.26
C LEU A 361 13.12 19.01 -3.75
N ARG A 362 12.60 19.97 -2.98
CA ARG A 362 13.39 21.05 -2.35
C ARG A 362 13.60 20.79 -0.86
N VAL A 363 14.82 21.02 -0.39
CA VAL A 363 15.13 21.04 1.05
C VAL A 363 14.45 22.25 1.68
N VAL A 364 13.45 22.00 2.51
CA VAL A 364 12.83 22.99 3.37
C VAL A 364 13.62 22.99 4.68
N ARG A 365 14.48 24.00 4.85
CA ARG A 365 15.31 24.15 6.03
C ARG A 365 14.51 24.80 7.14
N PRO A 366 14.25 24.12 8.26
CA PRO A 366 13.75 24.81 9.42
C PRO A 366 14.88 25.57 10.14
N GLU A 367 14.50 26.53 10.98
CA GLU A 367 15.38 27.10 12.01
C GLU A 367 15.92 25.96 12.91
N SER A 368 17.15 26.09 13.37
CA SER A 368 17.90 25.08 14.13
C SER A 368 17.04 24.34 15.16
N GLN A 369 17.22 23.01 15.29
CA GLN A 369 16.51 22.05 16.19
C GLN A 369 15.28 21.31 15.63
N ARG A 370 14.91 21.48 14.36
CA ARG A 370 13.81 20.76 13.70
C ARG A 370 14.31 19.69 12.70
N PRO A 371 13.50 18.66 12.37
CA PRO A 371 13.88 17.65 11.37
C PRO A 371 14.10 18.27 9.99
N ILE A 372 15.05 17.72 9.22
CA ILE A 372 15.24 18.15 7.84
C ILE A 372 14.12 17.60 7.00
N LEU A 373 13.46 18.50 6.29
CA LEU A 373 12.32 18.18 5.46
C LEU A 373 12.66 18.41 4.01
N ILE A 374 12.38 17.43 3.17
CA ILE A 374 12.42 17.59 1.73
C ILE A 374 11.01 17.39 1.21
N ARG A 375 10.49 18.34 0.44
CA ARG A 375 9.14 18.27 -0.12
C ARG A 375 9.14 18.53 -1.61
N LYS A 376 8.19 17.90 -2.32
CA LYS A 376 7.90 18.24 -3.72
C LYS A 376 7.28 19.63 -3.76
N LYS A 377 7.65 20.39 -4.79
CA LYS A 377 7.09 21.72 -5.03
C LYS A 377 5.60 21.69 -5.31
#